data_AF-A0A3D5J4A4-F1
#
_entry.id   AF-A0A3D5J4A4-F1
#
_cell.length_a   1.000
_cell.length_b   1.000
_cell.length_c   1.000
_cell.angle_alpha   90.00
_cell.angle_beta   90.00
_cell.angle_gamma   90.00
#
_symmetry.space_group_name_H-M   'P 1'
#
loop_
_entity.id
_entity.type
_entity.pdbx_description
1 polymer ?
#
loop_
_entity_poly.entity_id
_entity_poly.type
_entity_poly.pdbx_seq_one_letter_code
_entity_poly.pdbx_strand_id
1 'polypeptide(L)' 'FFSPSGIKSLFENFPDFKQNDTRIAVFGNTTIKAAKEHGLTVNIKAPTSETPSMTMALNKYIAEANKK' A
#
# COMPACT_ATOMS: atom_id res chain seq x y z
N PHE A 1 -3.76 2.31 -2.49
CA PHE A 1 -5.10 1.71 -2.56
C PHE A 1 -5.93 2.09 -1.35
N PHE A 2 -7.18 2.51 -1.57
CA PHE A 2 -8.12 2.89 -0.50
C PHE A 2 -9.23 1.86 -0.25
N SER A 3 -9.40 0.88 -1.16
CA SER A 3 -10.41 -0.17 -1.05
C SER A 3 -9.89 -1.52 -1.58
N PRO A 4 -10.44 -2.65 -1.11
CA PRO A 4 -10.14 -3.98 -1.66
C PRO A 4 -10.39 -4.10 -3.17
N SER A 5 -11.43 -3.42 -3.68
CA SER A 5 -11.75 -3.41 -5.10
C SER A 5 -10.63 -2.82 -5.95
N GLY A 6 -9.87 -1.85 -5.45
CA GLY A 6 -8.71 -1.31 -6.15
C GLY A 6 -7.58 -2.34 -6.32
N ILE A 7 -7.39 -3.23 -5.34
CA ILE A 7 -6.42 -4.33 -5.44
C ILE A 7 -6.90 -5.35 -6.48
N LYS A 8 -8.17 -5.74 -6.41
CA LYS A 8 -8.75 -6.66 -7.40
C LYS A 8 -8.61 -6.12 -8.83
N SER A 9 -8.95 -4.85 -9.01
CA SER A 9 -8.86 -4.16 -10.30
C SER A 9 -7.42 -4.09 -10.84
N LEU A 10 -6.40 -3.98 -9.98
CA LEU A 10 -5.00 -4.05 -10.42
C LEU A 10 -4.71 -5.37 -11.13
N PHE A 11 -5.09 -6.51 -10.55
CA PHE A 11 -4.82 -7.82 -11.12
C PHE A 11 -5.79 -8.22 -12.24
N GLU A 12 -7.01 -7.68 -12.27
CA GLU A 12 -7.93 -7.85 -13.40
C GLU A 12 -7.40 -7.14 -14.66
N ASN A 13 -6.89 -5.92 -14.51
CA ASN A 13 -6.39 -5.13 -15.64
C ASN A 13 -4.93 -5.44 -16.00
N PHE A 14 -4.15 -5.90 -15.02
CA PHE A 14 -2.75 -6.27 -15.18
C PHE A 14 -2.48 -7.65 -14.56
N PRO A 15 -2.93 -8.74 -15.21
CA PRO A 15 -2.81 -10.10 -14.66
C PRO A 15 -1.37 -10.51 -14.30
N ASP A 16 -0.40 -10.01 -15.06
CA ASP A 16 1.03 -10.30 -14.87
C ASP A 16 1.74 -9.25 -13.99
N PHE A 17 1.00 -8.44 -13.23
CA PHE A 17 1.59 -7.42 -12.37
C PHE A 17 2.59 -8.04 -11.38
N LYS A 18 3.82 -7.53 -11.41
CA LYS A 18 4.89 -7.86 -10.45
C LYS A 18 5.23 -6.61 -9.67
N GLN A 19 5.21 -6.72 -8.34
CA GLN A 19 5.46 -5.58 -7.47
C GLN A 19 6.88 -5.00 -7.64
N ASN A 20 7.92 -5.86 -7.68
CA ASN A 20 9.33 -5.45 -7.78
C ASN A 20 9.66 -4.33 -6.77
N ASP A 21 10.22 -3.21 -7.25
CA ASP A 21 10.57 -2.06 -6.42
C ASP A 21 9.39 -1.11 -6.14
N THR A 22 8.22 -1.39 -6.72
CA THR A 22 7.02 -0.56 -6.53
C THR A 22 6.57 -0.59 -5.07
N ARG A 23 6.43 0.60 -4.48
CA ARG A 23 5.97 0.74 -3.09
C ARG A 23 4.46 0.85 -3.03
N ILE A 24 3.84 -0.09 -2.33
CA ILE A 24 2.37 -0.17 -2.20
C ILE A 24 1.93 0.51 -0.91
N ALA A 25 1.17 1.59 -1.07
CA ALA A 25 0.51 2.30 0.02
C ALA A 25 -0.95 1.89 0.14
N VAL A 26 -1.41 1.55 1.35
CA VAL A 26 -2.76 1.04 1.59
C VAL A 26 -3.43 1.73 2.76
N PHE A 27 -4.68 2.14 2.54
CA PHE A 27 -5.56 2.68 3.58
C PHE A 27 -6.59 1.64 4.06
N GLY A 28 -6.61 1.37 5.36
CA GLY A 28 -7.59 0.51 6.04
C GLY A 28 -7.23 -0.99 6.10
N ASN A 29 -7.63 -1.65 7.18
CA ASN A 29 -7.30 -3.06 7.44
C ASN A 29 -7.86 -4.04 6.40
N THR A 30 -9.06 -3.77 5.87
CA THR A 30 -9.68 -4.60 4.83
C THR A 30 -8.87 -4.57 3.53
N THR A 31 -8.40 -3.38 3.13
CA THR A 31 -7.54 -3.23 1.96
C THR A 31 -6.16 -3.85 2.17
N ILE A 32 -5.61 -3.79 3.40
CA ILE A 32 -4.33 -4.45 3.74
C ILE A 32 -4.47 -5.97 3.58
N LYS A 33 -5.58 -6.54 4.06
CA LYS A 33 -5.88 -7.97 3.91
C LYS A 33 -5.94 -8.36 2.43
N ALA A 34 -6.71 -7.62 1.63
CA ALA A 34 -6.84 -7.88 0.20
C ALA A 34 -5.49 -7.80 -0.55
N ALA A 35 -4.65 -6.81 -0.23
CA ALA A 35 -3.32 -6.69 -0.80
C ALA A 35 -2.44 -7.92 -0.48
N LYS A 36 -2.43 -8.36 0.78
CA LYS A 36 -1.68 -9.55 1.21
C LYS A 36 -2.20 -10.84 0.57
N GLU A 37 -3.52 -10.98 0.43
CA GLU A 37 -4.15 -12.14 -0.23
C GLU A 37 -3.75 -12.25 -1.70
N HIS A 38 -3.47 -11.12 -2.37
CA HIS A 38 -2.93 -11.10 -3.74
C HIS A 38 -1.38 -11.07 -3.79
N GLY A 39 -0.70 -11.43 -2.70
CA GLY A 39 0.76 -11.54 -2.66
C GLY A 39 1.51 -10.20 -2.66
N LEU A 40 0.83 -9.07 -2.45
CA LEU A 40 1.49 -7.77 -2.36
C LEU A 40 2.07 -7.53 -0.97
N THR A 41 3.28 -6.99 -0.93
CA THR A 41 3.89 -6.42 0.26
C THR A 41 3.41 -4.99 0.45
N VAL A 42 2.69 -4.72 1.54
CA VAL A 42 2.26 -3.37 1.91
C VAL A 42 3.42 -2.62 2.55
N ASN A 43 3.99 -1.66 1.82
CA ASN A 43 5.13 -0.86 2.30
C ASN A 43 4.68 0.29 3.20
N ILE A 44 3.54 0.90 2.88
CA ILE A 44 3.04 2.08 3.57
C ILE A 44 1.60 1.79 4.00
N LYS A 45 1.32 1.90 5.29
CA LYS A 45 0.00 1.63 5.86
C LYS A 45 -0.54 2.87 6.56
N ALA A 46 -1.84 3.11 6.37
CA ALA A 46 -2.63 4.08 7.11
C ALA A 46 -4.06 3.52 7.29
N PRO A 47 -4.84 3.99 8.27
CA PRO A 47 -4.36 4.71 9.44
C PRO A 47 -3.53 3.78 10.35
N THR A 48 -2.59 4.35 11.09
CA THR A 48 -1.95 3.73 12.27
C THR A 48 -1.91 4.74 13.41
N SER A 49 -1.58 4.31 14.64
CA SER A 49 -1.44 5.22 15.78
C SER A 49 -0.44 6.36 15.54
N GLU A 50 0.59 6.11 14.73
CA GLU A 50 1.61 7.12 14.39
C GLU A 50 1.28 7.88 13.09
N THR A 51 0.61 7.22 12.15
CA THR A 51 0.26 7.78 10.84
C THR A 51 -1.26 7.69 10.60
N PRO A 52 -2.07 8.60 11.18
CA PRO A 52 -3.53 8.53 11.11
C PRO A 52 -4.08 8.86 9.71
N SER A 53 -3.28 9.45 8.82
CA SER A 53 -3.67 9.78 7.45
C SER A 53 -2.68 9.22 6.43
N MET A 54 -3.15 9.05 5.18
CA MET A 54 -2.30 8.57 4.09
C MET A 54 -1.17 9.57 3.78
N THR A 55 -1.45 10.88 3.80
CA THR A 55 -0.44 11.92 3.57
C THR A 55 0.68 11.84 4.60
N MET A 56 0.35 11.65 5.89
CA MET A 56 1.37 11.47 6.93
C MET A 56 2.18 10.19 6.73
N ALA A 57 1.52 9.09 6.36
CA ALA A 57 2.22 7.82 6.12
C ALA A 57 3.20 7.91 4.95
N LEU A 58 2.81 8.59 3.86
CA LEU A 58 3.69 8.86 2.72
C LEU A 58 4.87 9.76 3.10
N ASN A 59 4.61 10.89 3.78
CA ASN A 59 5.66 11.81 4.22
C ASN A 59 6.68 11.11 5.13
N LYS A 60 6.21 10.32 6.10
CA LYS A 60 7.07 9.53 6.98
C LYS A 60 7.93 8.56 6.17
N TYR A 61 7.31 7.76 5.30
CA TYR A 61 8.03 6.76 4.50
C TYR A 61 9.10 7.39 3.60
N ILE A 62 8.76 8.47 2.90
CA ILE A 62 9.69 9.17 2.01
C ILE A 62 10.87 9.75 2.79
N ALA A 63 10.61 10.34 3.96
CA ALA A 63 11.66 10.87 4.83
C ALA A 63 12.59 9.76 5.34
N GLU A 64 12.06 8.59 5.71
CA GLU A 64 12.87 7.44 6.16
C GLU A 64 13.66 6.80 5.02
N ALA A 65 13.03 6.61 3.86
CA ALA A 65 13.64 5.95 2.70
C ALA A 65 14.77 6.77 2.05
N ASN A 66 14.72 8.11 2.18
CA ASN A 66 15.68 9.02 1.55
C ASN A 66 16.68 9.66 2.54
N LYS A 67 16.66 9.26 3.82
CA LYS A 67 17.71 9.68 4.78
C LYS A 67 19.06 9.14 4.28
N LYS A 68 19.93 10.07 3.87
CA LYS A 68 21.35 9.83 3.61
C LYS A 68 22.13 9.98 4.90
#